data_AF-A0A523FK18-F1
#
_entry.id   AF-A0A523FK18-F1
#
_cell.length_a   1.000
_cell.length_b   1.000
_cell.length_c   1.000
_cell.angle_alpha   90.00
_cell.angle_beta   90.00
_cell.angle_gamma   90.00
#
_symmetry.space_group_name_H-M   'P 1'
#
loop_
_entity.id
_entity.type
_entity.pdbx_description
1 polymer ?
#
loop_
_entity_poly.entity_id
_entity_poly.type
_entity_poly.pdbx_seq_one_letter_code
_entity_poly.pdbx_strand_id
1 'polypeptide(L)'
;MTEEQADTETNPLARKTPATRVGDPSLYASVNDIAAQAIKSVFIANGGGVLVLLAFFGSVWNSGGVQPAPIVVALAPSIAAFLAGVAFAILASFISYVSVQTWTNYHFSGQPEIPRLGLITNAAAVIIGLASLVAFIVGAWFSATAFSGTL
;
A
#
# COMPACT_ATOMS: atom_id res chain seq x y z
N MET A 1 4.90 -46.51 -42.23
CA MET A 1 3.99 -45.88 -41.26
C MET A 1 4.50 -46.26 -39.89
N THR A 2 5.48 -45.51 -39.41
CA THR A 2 6.21 -45.79 -38.16
C THR A 2 5.52 -45.03 -37.03
N GLU A 3 5.25 -45.73 -35.94
CA GLU A 3 4.63 -45.29 -34.68
C GLU A 3 5.46 -44.23 -33.90
N GLU A 4 6.30 -43.46 -34.57
CA GLU A 4 7.21 -42.47 -34.00
C GLU A 4 6.69 -41.04 -34.23
N GLN A 5 5.37 -40.85 -34.15
CA GLN A 5 4.76 -39.51 -34.22
C GLN A 5 3.69 -39.27 -33.15
N ALA A 6 3.45 -40.22 -32.25
CA ALA A 6 2.40 -40.12 -31.23
C ALA A 6 2.90 -39.64 -29.85
N ASP A 7 4.21 -39.58 -29.60
CA ASP A 7 4.76 -39.28 -28.26
C ASP A 7 5.28 -37.85 -28.08
N THR A 8 5.10 -36.96 -29.06
CA THR A 8 5.56 -35.56 -28.95
C THR A 8 4.45 -34.58 -28.53
N GLU A 9 3.27 -35.07 -28.13
CA GLU A 9 2.12 -34.21 -27.76
C GLU A 9 1.84 -34.17 -26.25
N THR A 10 2.53 -34.95 -25.42
CA THR A 10 2.21 -35.13 -23.99
C THR A 10 3.34 -34.79 -23.03
N ASN A 11 4.32 -33.97 -23.43
CA ASN A 11 5.34 -33.49 -22.50
C ASN A 11 4.95 -32.13 -21.87
N PRO A 12 4.29 -32.09 -20.69
CA PRO A 12 4.00 -30.84 -19.98
C PRO A 12 5.27 -30.12 -19.49
N LEU A 13 6.45 -30.76 -19.54
CA LEU A 13 7.74 -30.16 -19.21
C LEU A 13 8.42 -29.48 -20.41
N ALA A 14 7.89 -29.64 -21.63
CA ALA A 14 8.31 -28.87 -22.81
C ALA A 14 7.67 -27.46 -22.84
N ARG A 15 6.86 -27.11 -21.84
CA ARG A 15 6.52 -25.72 -21.54
C ARG A 15 7.78 -25.04 -21.02
N LYS A 16 8.70 -24.71 -21.94
CA LYS A 16 9.79 -23.76 -21.72
C LYS A 16 9.18 -22.64 -20.90
N THR A 17 9.58 -22.53 -19.64
CA THR A 17 9.32 -21.35 -18.84
C THR A 17 9.69 -20.18 -19.74
N PRO A 18 8.73 -19.32 -20.15
CA PRO A 18 9.07 -18.23 -21.03
C PRO A 18 10.15 -17.46 -20.29
N ALA A 19 11.35 -17.41 -20.87
CA ALA A 19 12.41 -16.57 -20.36
C ALA A 19 11.77 -15.19 -20.21
N THR A 20 11.54 -14.77 -18.98
CA THR A 20 10.80 -13.57 -18.64
C THR A 20 11.55 -12.41 -19.27
N ARG A 21 11.09 -11.97 -20.44
CA ARG A 21 11.66 -10.79 -21.09
C ARG A 21 11.44 -9.65 -20.12
N VAL A 22 12.52 -8.97 -19.75
CA VAL A 22 12.45 -7.65 -19.12
C VAL A 22 11.63 -6.78 -20.07
N GLY A 23 10.34 -6.58 -19.76
CA GLY A 23 9.37 -6.02 -20.71
C GLY A 23 8.03 -6.76 -20.84
N ASP A 24 7.84 -7.93 -20.21
CA ASP A 24 6.59 -8.69 -20.31
C ASP A 24 5.41 -7.91 -19.66
N PRO A 25 4.35 -7.56 -20.40
CA PRO A 25 3.18 -6.84 -19.87
C PRO A 25 2.54 -7.52 -18.65
N SER A 26 2.63 -8.84 -18.58
CA SER A 26 2.09 -9.64 -17.47
C SER A 26 2.81 -9.38 -16.14
N LEU A 27 4.12 -9.13 -16.17
CA LEU A 27 4.90 -8.80 -14.97
C LEU A 27 4.55 -7.39 -14.45
N TYR A 28 4.36 -6.43 -15.35
CA TYR A 28 3.97 -5.07 -14.97
C TYR A 28 2.60 -5.02 -14.32
N ALA A 29 1.62 -5.74 -14.86
CA ALA A 29 0.29 -5.86 -14.25
C ALA A 29 0.38 -6.46 -12.85
N SER A 30 1.15 -7.53 -12.69
CA SER A 30 1.33 -8.21 -11.40
C SER A 30 1.95 -7.29 -10.33
N VAL A 31 3.00 -6.54 -10.68
CA VAL A 31 3.64 -5.60 -9.75
C VAL A 31 2.70 -4.47 -9.36
N ASN A 32 1.92 -3.95 -10.31
CA ASN A 32 0.93 -2.91 -10.04
C ASN A 32 -0.18 -3.40 -9.08
N ASP A 33 -0.66 -4.62 -9.26
CA ASP A 33 -1.66 -5.21 -8.37
C ASP A 33 -1.12 -5.38 -6.94
N ILE A 34 0.13 -5.84 -6.80
CA ILE A 34 0.80 -5.92 -5.50
C ILE A 34 0.92 -4.53 -4.86
N ALA A 35 1.31 -3.51 -5.63
CA ALA A 35 1.40 -2.14 -5.13
C ALA A 35 0.04 -1.60 -4.66
N ALA A 36 -1.03 -1.82 -5.44
CA ALA A 36 -2.38 -1.43 -5.06
C ALA A 36 -2.84 -2.12 -3.76
N GLN A 37 -2.55 -3.42 -3.61
CA GLN A 37 -2.84 -4.15 -2.38
C GLN A 37 -2.03 -3.64 -1.18
N ALA A 38 -0.76 -3.30 -1.37
CA ALA A 38 0.08 -2.74 -0.33
C ALA A 38 -0.46 -1.39 0.16
N ILE A 39 -0.78 -0.47 -0.77
CA ILE A 39 -1.37 0.84 -0.45
C ILE A 39 -2.70 0.69 0.29
N LYS A 40 -3.57 -0.21 -0.20
CA LYS A 40 -4.85 -0.52 0.46
C LYS A 40 -4.63 -1.06 1.88
N SER A 41 -3.63 -1.90 2.09
CA SER A 41 -3.33 -2.49 3.40
C SER A 41 -2.89 -1.43 4.40
N VAL A 42 -1.97 -0.53 4.01
CA VAL A 42 -1.54 0.57 4.91
C VAL A 42 -2.65 1.60 5.14
N PHE A 43 -3.52 1.85 4.16
CA PHE A 43 -4.72 2.68 4.34
C PHE A 43 -5.65 2.07 5.40
N ILE A 44 -5.97 0.77 5.28
CA ILE A 44 -6.83 0.06 6.24
C ILE A 44 -6.19 0.01 7.62
N ALA A 45 -4.88 -0.24 7.72
CA ALA A 45 -4.19 -0.29 9.00
C ALA A 45 -4.26 1.05 9.74
N ASN A 46 -3.94 2.16 9.06
CA ASN A 46 -4.03 3.49 9.64
C ASN A 46 -5.49 3.89 9.96
N GLY A 47 -6.42 3.70 9.02
CA GLY A 47 -7.83 4.03 9.24
C GLY A 47 -8.47 3.19 10.35
N GLY A 48 -8.15 1.90 10.40
CA GLY A 48 -8.56 0.99 11.48
C GLY A 48 -8.02 1.44 12.84
N GLY A 49 -6.77 1.88 12.91
CA GLY A 49 -6.19 2.47 14.12
C GLY A 49 -7.00 3.67 14.65
N VAL A 50 -7.35 4.62 13.76
CA VAL A 50 -8.22 5.75 14.11
C VAL A 50 -9.57 5.29 14.63
N LEU A 51 -10.23 4.37 13.93
CA LEU A 51 -11.56 3.88 14.31
C LEU A 51 -11.55 3.18 15.67
N VAL A 52 -10.54 2.36 15.95
CA VAL A 52 -10.38 1.68 17.24
C VAL A 52 -10.20 2.68 18.37
N LEU A 53 -9.35 3.70 18.18
CA LEU A 53 -9.13 4.73 19.19
C LEU A 53 -10.38 5.59 19.42
N LEU A 54 -11.12 5.94 18.37
CA LEU A 54 -12.37 6.69 18.49
C LEU A 54 -13.47 5.85 19.18
N ALA A 55 -13.57 4.56 18.85
CA ALA A 55 -14.51 3.65 19.50
C ALA A 55 -14.19 3.50 21.00
N PHE A 56 -12.91 3.33 21.33
CA PHE A 56 -12.44 3.30 22.72
C PHE A 56 -12.79 4.61 23.45
N PHE A 57 -12.50 5.75 22.82
CA PHE A 57 -12.81 7.06 23.38
C PHE A 57 -14.32 7.22 23.67
N GLY A 58 -15.18 6.84 22.72
CA GLY A 58 -16.63 6.89 22.91
C GLY A 58 -17.12 6.03 24.08
N SER A 59 -16.52 4.84 24.27
CA SER A 59 -16.80 3.96 25.40
C SER A 59 -16.41 4.59 26.75
N VAL A 60 -15.22 5.18 26.83
CA VAL A 60 -14.73 5.86 28.04
C VAL A 60 -15.58 7.08 28.37
N TRP A 61 -15.93 7.89 27.37
CA TRP A 61 -16.76 9.09 27.55
C TRP A 61 -18.10 8.76 28.20
N ASN A 62 -18.72 7.63 27.82
CA ASN A 62 -20.02 7.23 28.33
C ASN A 62 -19.96 6.55 29.73
N SER A 63 -18.77 6.16 30.20
CA SER A 63 -18.61 5.38 31.43
C SER A 63 -18.62 6.23 32.71
N GLY A 64 -18.66 7.57 32.63
CA GLY A 64 -18.91 8.50 33.73
C GLY A 64 -17.86 8.57 34.86
N GLY A 65 -16.99 7.57 34.98
CA GLY A 65 -16.00 7.43 36.06
C GLY A 65 -14.61 8.00 35.77
N VAL A 66 -14.36 8.49 34.54
CA VAL A 66 -13.05 9.02 34.13
C VAL A 66 -13.22 10.40 33.54
N GLN A 67 -12.42 11.38 33.99
CA GLN A 67 -12.40 12.68 33.32
C GLN A 67 -11.89 12.48 31.89
N PRO A 68 -12.65 12.86 30.85
CA PRO A 68 -12.27 12.56 29.48
C PRO A 68 -11.12 13.44 28.96
N ALA A 69 -10.89 14.61 29.54
CA ALA A 69 -9.90 15.57 29.04
C ALA A 69 -8.44 15.02 29.04
N PRO A 70 -7.92 14.39 30.11
CA PRO A 70 -6.57 13.81 30.09
C PRO A 70 -6.38 12.72 29.03
N ILE A 71 -7.40 11.88 28.81
CA ILE A 71 -7.34 10.78 27.83
C ILE A 71 -7.32 11.32 26.40
N VAL A 72 -8.11 12.36 26.11
CA VAL A 72 -8.08 13.03 24.79
C VAL A 72 -6.71 13.59 24.51
N VAL A 73 -6.09 14.27 25.48
CA VAL A 73 -4.75 14.87 25.32
C VAL A 73 -3.71 13.78 25.06
N ALA A 74 -3.79 12.65 25.77
CA ALA A 74 -2.86 11.54 25.59
C ALA A 74 -3.02 10.79 24.25
N LEU A 75 -4.25 10.64 23.74
CA LEU A 75 -4.54 9.90 22.49
C LEU A 75 -4.52 10.77 21.23
N ALA A 76 -4.65 12.08 21.35
CA ALA A 76 -4.60 13.02 20.23
C ALA A 76 -3.37 12.83 19.30
N PRO A 77 -2.12 12.69 19.79
CA PRO A 77 -0.97 12.48 18.91
C PRO A 77 -1.06 11.16 18.13
N SER A 78 -1.60 10.10 18.73
CA SER A 78 -1.81 8.80 18.08
C SER A 78 -2.81 8.91 16.94
N ILE A 79 -3.94 9.58 17.18
CA ILE A 79 -4.98 9.82 16.18
C ILE A 79 -4.42 10.67 15.03
N ALA A 80 -3.69 11.74 15.35
CA ALA A 80 -3.07 12.60 14.35
C ALA A 80 -2.06 11.83 13.47
N ALA A 81 -1.22 10.98 14.07
CA ALA A 81 -0.26 10.16 13.35
C ALA A 81 -0.95 9.15 12.40
N PHE A 82 -2.00 8.45 12.86
CA PHE A 82 -2.75 7.55 12.00
C PHE A 82 -3.48 8.31 10.87
N LEU A 83 -4.07 9.48 11.13
CA LEU A 83 -4.68 10.31 10.08
C LEU A 83 -3.67 10.79 9.05
N ALA A 84 -2.46 11.16 9.46
CA ALA A 84 -1.37 11.47 8.53
C ALA A 84 -1.00 10.24 7.68
N GLY A 85 -0.97 9.05 8.29
CA GLY A 85 -0.78 7.80 7.57
C GLY A 85 -1.87 7.53 6.53
N VAL A 86 -3.14 7.78 6.85
CA VAL A 86 -4.26 7.71 5.88
C VAL A 86 -4.05 8.70 4.74
N ALA A 87 -3.72 9.95 5.03
CA ALA A 87 -3.50 10.99 4.02
C ALA A 87 -2.35 10.61 3.07
N PHE A 88 -1.25 10.09 3.60
CA PHE A 88 -0.13 9.59 2.78
C PHE A 88 -0.54 8.39 1.93
N ALA A 89 -1.33 7.45 2.44
CA ALA A 89 -1.81 6.32 1.64
C ALA A 89 -2.70 6.77 0.47
N ILE A 90 -3.59 7.74 0.70
CA ILE A 90 -4.42 8.34 -0.37
C ILE A 90 -3.52 9.02 -1.41
N LEU A 91 -2.55 9.81 -0.96
CA LEU A 91 -1.64 10.52 -1.85
C LEU A 91 -0.78 9.55 -2.66
N ALA A 92 -0.27 8.49 -2.05
CA ALA A 92 0.45 7.42 -2.74
C ALA A 92 -0.43 6.76 -3.80
N SER A 93 -1.69 6.44 -3.48
CA SER A 93 -2.65 5.88 -4.46
C SER A 93 -2.86 6.82 -5.65
N PHE A 94 -2.99 8.12 -5.41
CA PHE A 94 -3.19 9.11 -6.47
C PHE A 94 -1.96 9.22 -7.37
N ILE A 95 -0.76 9.28 -6.79
CA ILE A 95 0.49 9.39 -7.56
C ILE A 95 0.76 8.09 -8.33
N SER A 96 0.48 6.92 -7.74
CA SER A 96 0.55 5.63 -8.44
C SER A 96 -0.39 5.59 -9.65
N TYR A 97 -1.61 6.12 -9.53
CA TYR A 97 -2.54 6.24 -10.66
C TYR A 97 -1.95 7.09 -11.79
N VAL A 98 -1.39 8.27 -11.47
CA VAL A 98 -0.72 9.14 -12.45
C VAL A 98 0.47 8.41 -13.11
N SER A 99 1.27 7.68 -12.33
CA SER A 99 2.38 6.87 -12.84
C SER A 99 1.90 5.85 -13.88
N VAL A 100 0.88 5.06 -13.56
CA VAL A 100 0.31 4.07 -14.49
C VAL A 100 -0.24 4.74 -15.74
N GLN A 101 -0.93 5.88 -15.61
CA GLN A 101 -1.47 6.61 -16.74
C GLN A 101 -0.36 7.12 -17.68
N THR A 102 0.75 7.64 -17.14
CA THR A 102 1.90 8.06 -17.95
C THR A 102 2.54 6.89 -18.69
N TRP A 103 2.68 5.73 -18.04
CA TRP A 103 3.22 4.52 -18.68
C TRP A 103 2.29 3.96 -19.75
N THR A 104 0.99 3.99 -19.50
CA THR A 104 -0.02 3.49 -20.44
C THR A 104 -0.07 4.36 -21.69
N ASN A 105 -0.19 5.68 -21.54
CA ASN A 105 -0.17 6.62 -22.66
C ASN A 105 1.12 6.50 -23.48
N TYR A 106 2.25 6.28 -22.79
CA TYR A 106 3.53 6.08 -23.42
C TYR A 106 3.55 4.81 -24.29
N HIS A 107 3.09 3.68 -23.76
CA HIS A 107 3.07 2.40 -24.47
C HIS A 107 2.23 2.46 -25.77
N PHE A 108 1.12 3.20 -25.75
CA PHE A 108 0.27 3.41 -26.93
C PHE A 108 0.81 4.45 -27.91
N SER A 109 1.77 5.30 -27.51
CA SER A 109 2.36 6.34 -28.36
C SER A 109 3.56 5.89 -29.20
N GLY A 110 4.03 4.66 -29.03
CA GLY A 110 5.09 4.05 -29.86
C GLY A 110 6.48 4.67 -29.70
N GLN A 111 6.72 5.45 -28.65
CA GLN A 111 8.03 6.03 -28.37
C GLN A 111 9.01 4.98 -27.80
N PRO A 112 10.35 5.14 -27.97
CA PRO A 112 11.36 4.17 -27.52
C PRO A 112 12.00 4.41 -26.14
N GLU A 113 11.97 5.63 -25.57
CA GLU A 113 12.50 5.96 -24.24
C GLU A 113 11.48 6.01 -23.08
N ILE A 114 11.72 5.24 -22.01
CA ILE A 114 10.89 5.23 -20.79
C ILE A 114 10.69 6.68 -20.26
N PRO A 115 9.45 7.14 -20.02
CA PRO A 115 9.20 8.51 -19.64
C PRO A 115 9.77 8.77 -18.24
N ARG A 116 10.73 9.70 -18.14
CA ARG A 116 11.34 10.13 -16.86
C ARG A 116 10.28 10.50 -15.82
N LEU A 117 9.17 11.09 -16.27
CA LEU A 117 8.04 11.45 -15.42
C LEU A 117 7.42 10.24 -14.72
N GLY A 118 7.24 9.12 -15.42
CA GLY A 118 6.68 7.89 -14.83
C GLY A 118 7.61 7.25 -13.81
N LEU A 119 8.93 7.33 -14.02
CA LEU A 119 9.91 6.86 -13.03
C LEU A 119 9.87 7.73 -11.76
N ILE A 120 9.81 9.05 -11.92
CA ILE A 120 9.77 10.00 -10.80
C ILE A 120 8.48 9.84 -9.99
N THR A 121 7.32 9.74 -10.65
CA THR A 121 6.04 9.57 -9.95
C THR A 121 5.96 8.23 -9.24
N ASN A 122 6.47 7.14 -9.84
CA ASN A 122 6.55 5.85 -9.16
C ASN A 122 7.44 5.91 -7.91
N ALA A 123 8.65 6.48 -8.03
CA ALA A 123 9.55 6.65 -6.89
C ALA A 123 8.92 7.51 -5.77
N ALA A 124 8.24 8.59 -6.13
CA ALA A 124 7.52 9.44 -5.19
C ALA A 124 6.38 8.67 -4.47
N ALA A 125 5.61 7.87 -5.20
CA ALA A 125 4.54 7.05 -4.61
C ALA A 125 5.09 6.04 -3.60
N VAL A 126 6.23 5.39 -3.89
CA VAL A 126 6.91 4.48 -2.96
C VAL A 126 7.34 5.20 -1.68
N ILE A 127 7.99 6.37 -1.82
CA ILE A 127 8.44 7.15 -0.66
C ILE A 127 7.26 7.57 0.23
N ILE A 128 6.17 8.02 -0.38
CA ILE A 128 4.97 8.45 0.35
C ILE A 128 4.26 7.23 0.99
N GLY A 129 4.24 6.08 0.31
CA GLY A 129 3.75 4.82 0.88
C GLY A 129 4.56 4.38 2.11
N LEU A 130 5.89 4.52 2.07
CA LEU A 130 6.76 4.27 3.22
C LEU A 130 6.52 5.29 4.35
N ALA A 131 6.29 6.56 4.02
CA ALA A 131 5.92 7.56 5.02
C ALA A 131 4.59 7.22 5.72
N SER A 132 3.61 6.65 5.01
CA SER A 132 2.37 6.12 5.60
C SER A 132 2.63 5.00 6.61
N LEU A 133 3.58 4.09 6.31
CA LEU A 133 3.97 3.03 7.22
C LEU A 133 4.68 3.55 8.48
N VAL A 134 5.57 4.54 8.31
CA VAL A 134 6.23 5.20 9.46
C VAL A 134 5.18 5.88 10.36
N ALA A 135 4.21 6.58 9.76
CA ALA A 135 3.12 7.20 10.50
C ALA A 135 2.28 6.18 11.29
N PHE A 136 2.03 5.00 10.71
CA PHE A 136 1.38 3.89 11.43
C PHE A 136 2.17 3.44 12.66
N ILE A 137 3.48 3.23 12.51
CA ILE A 137 4.36 2.81 13.63
C ILE A 137 4.36 3.87 14.73
N VAL A 138 4.48 5.15 14.36
CA VAL A 138 4.45 6.27 15.30
C VAL A 138 3.10 6.37 16.02
N GLY A 139 1.98 6.23 15.29
CA GLY A 139 0.64 6.22 15.89
C GLY A 139 0.42 5.07 16.86
N ALA A 140 0.92 3.88 16.52
CA ALA A 140 0.89 2.71 17.40
C ALA A 140 1.76 2.93 18.66
N TRP A 141 2.94 3.53 18.51
CA TRP A 141 3.82 3.87 19.62
C TRP A 141 3.16 4.85 20.59
N PHE A 142 2.61 5.97 20.09
CA PHE A 142 1.92 6.95 20.93
C PHE A 142 0.70 6.35 21.65
N SER A 143 -0.03 5.47 20.97
CA SER A 143 -1.14 4.74 21.56
C SER A 143 -0.67 3.86 22.73
N ALA A 144 0.41 3.10 22.53
CA ALA A 144 0.99 2.25 23.57
C ALA A 144 1.47 3.07 24.78
N THR A 145 2.15 4.20 24.54
CA THR A 145 2.62 5.07 25.64
C THR A 145 1.45 5.68 26.41
N ALA A 146 0.39 6.09 25.71
CA ALA A 146 -0.82 6.64 26.34
C ALA A 146 -1.52 5.61 27.24
N PHE A 147 -1.58 4.33 26.83
CA PHE A 147 -2.16 3.28 27.67
C PHE A 147 -1.26 2.83 28.82
N SER A 148 0.06 2.94 28.67
CA SER A 148 1.02 2.61 29.74
C SER A 148 1.15 3.69 30.83
N GLY A 149 0.58 4.88 30.63
CA GLY A 149 0.69 6.00 31.58
C GLY A 149 2.07 6.63 31.65
N THR A 150 2.87 6.52 30.59
CA THR A 150 4.24 7.08 30.51
C THR A 150 4.32 8.48 29.87
N LEU A 151 3.17 9.14 29.69
CA LEU A 151 3.02 10.48 29.12
C LEU A 151 2.45 11.48 30.14
#